data_AF-A0A7R9QHQ2-F1
#
_entry.id   AF-A0A7R9QHQ2-F1
#
_cell.length_a   1.000
_cell.length_b   1.000
_cell.length_c   1.000
_cell.angle_alpha   90.00
_cell.angle_beta   90.00
_cell.angle_gamma   90.00
#
_symmetry.space_group_name_H-M   'P 1'
#
loop_
_entity.id
_entity.type
_entity.pdbx_description
1 polymer ?
#
loop_
_entity_poly.entity_id
_entity_poly.type
_entity_poly.pdbx_seq_one_letter_code
_entity_poly.pdbx_strand_id
1 'polypeptide(L)'
;MYTFEDISSEVNEIYPSVKYLIWSKDVNNNTYSTKFTSQSFSHLLDNYSKNSLDIYHKRNFSDHLVYIFTSGTTGGKVKAAIETDARMLLGASGHHIGYKLRKNDNIYVPLPLYHAFAGIGLYIGETCRYLLSQTPKPEDTKHQIRAMCGIGLRKAYWNQFKTRFAIKHIFEFYGASEANVYLVNLNDKEGSCDPMSLEPVRNRKGLCKMIRPGEIGVIVGVHNKISPLHEFKGYTDSGETNKKWIFNIRSKGDSGFMS
;
A
#
# COMPACT_ATOMS: atom_id res chain seq x y z
N MET A 1 -8.65 17.61 -20.07
CA MET A 1 -7.65 17.51 -18.99
C MET A 1 -8.06 18.58 -18.00
N TYR A 2 -8.38 18.22 -16.75
CA TYR A 2 -8.84 19.18 -15.75
C TYR A 2 -7.72 20.19 -15.44
N THR A 3 -8.07 21.47 -15.31
CA THR A 3 -7.11 22.50 -14.92
C THR A 3 -6.92 22.52 -13.40
N PHE A 4 -5.92 23.27 -12.93
CA PHE A 4 -5.76 23.50 -11.50
C PHE A 4 -6.97 24.22 -10.89
N GLU A 5 -7.65 25.10 -11.64
CA GLU A 5 -8.89 25.74 -11.19
C GLU A 5 -10.05 24.75 -11.05
N ASP A 6 -10.20 23.79 -11.99
CA ASP A 6 -11.25 22.77 -11.91
C ASP A 6 -11.10 21.95 -10.62
N ILE A 7 -9.88 21.48 -10.33
CA ILE A 7 -9.57 20.68 -9.13
C ILE A 7 -9.68 21.52 -7.85
N SER A 8 -9.19 22.77 -7.87
CA SER A 8 -9.26 23.67 -6.71
C SER A 8 -10.71 23.99 -6.34
N SER A 9 -11.57 24.26 -7.33
CA SER A 9 -12.99 24.54 -7.12
C SER A 9 -13.72 23.36 -6.49
N GLU A 10 -13.47 22.16 -7.00
CA GLU A 10 -14.07 20.92 -6.48
C GLU A 10 -13.59 20.61 -5.05
N VAL A 11 -12.28 20.76 -4.77
CA VAL A 11 -11.73 20.57 -3.42
C VAL A 11 -12.30 21.59 -2.43
N ASN A 12 -12.54 22.84 -2.84
CA ASN A 12 -13.17 23.86 -2.01
C ASN A 12 -14.59 23.48 -1.56
N GLU A 13 -15.37 22.86 -2.46
CA GLU A 13 -16.74 22.45 -2.17
C GLU A 13 -16.78 21.22 -1.25
N ILE A 14 -15.92 20.24 -1.52
CA ILE A 14 -15.97 18.94 -0.83
C ILE A 14 -15.22 18.99 0.52
N TYR A 15 -14.14 19.77 0.63
CA TYR A 15 -13.23 19.74 1.78
C TYR A 15 -12.87 21.15 2.30
N PRO A 16 -13.83 21.87 2.91
CA PRO A 16 -13.61 23.25 3.37
C PRO A 16 -12.56 23.38 4.49
N SER A 17 -12.15 22.28 5.12
CA SER A 17 -11.11 22.26 6.16
C SER A 17 -9.67 22.27 5.64
N VAL A 18 -9.47 22.10 4.33
CA VAL A 18 -8.14 22.16 3.71
C VAL A 18 -7.59 23.59 3.84
N LYS A 19 -6.30 23.75 4.16
CA LYS A 19 -5.67 25.08 4.32
C LYS A 19 -4.59 25.36 3.27
N TYR A 20 -4.02 24.30 2.70
CA TYR A 20 -2.89 24.38 1.78
C TYR A 20 -3.11 23.43 0.60
N LEU A 21 -2.80 23.91 -0.60
CA LEU A 21 -2.70 23.08 -1.80
C LEU A 21 -1.25 23.11 -2.30
N ILE A 22 -0.66 21.92 -2.44
CA ILE A 22 0.67 21.74 -3.02
C ILE A 22 0.48 21.04 -4.35
N TRP A 23 1.07 21.61 -5.41
CA TRP A 23 0.86 21.14 -6.77
C TRP A 23 2.17 21.21 -7.56
N SER A 24 2.34 20.35 -8.55
CA SER A 24 3.52 20.32 -9.42
C SER A 24 3.13 20.82 -10.81
N LYS A 25 3.78 21.92 -11.22
CA LYS A 25 3.83 22.56 -12.55
C LYS A 25 2.52 22.59 -13.37
N ASP A 26 1.98 23.79 -13.58
CA ASP A 26 1.36 24.13 -14.86
C ASP A 26 2.47 24.46 -15.86
N VAL A 27 2.28 24.08 -17.13
CA VAL A 27 3.19 24.26 -18.26
C VAL A 27 3.57 25.74 -18.46
N ASN A 28 2.78 26.67 -17.92
CA ASN A 28 2.85 28.10 -18.19
C ASN A 28 3.31 28.99 -17.01
N ASN A 29 3.73 28.43 -15.87
CA ASN A 29 4.21 29.20 -14.71
C ASN A 29 3.21 30.26 -14.17
N ASN A 30 1.92 30.08 -14.45
CA ASN A 30 0.87 31.00 -14.02
C ASN A 30 0.69 30.97 -12.49
N THR A 31 0.56 32.14 -11.89
CA THR A 31 0.20 32.31 -10.49
C THR A 31 -1.33 32.30 -10.37
N TYR A 32 -1.88 31.27 -9.73
CA TYR A 32 -3.33 31.13 -9.58
C TYR A 32 -3.80 31.64 -8.20
N SER A 33 -4.86 32.44 -8.22
CA SER A 33 -5.57 32.89 -7.01
C SER A 33 -6.47 31.74 -6.51
N THR A 34 -6.23 31.24 -5.31
CA THR A 34 -7.12 30.25 -4.67
C THR A 34 -7.50 30.70 -3.26
N LYS A 35 -8.62 30.19 -2.73
CA LYS A 35 -8.99 30.38 -1.32
C LYS A 35 -7.97 29.77 -0.34
N PHE A 36 -7.14 28.85 -0.80
CA PHE A 36 -6.09 28.21 -0.01
C PHE A 36 -4.75 28.88 -0.25
N THR A 37 -3.83 28.71 0.69
CA THR A 37 -2.43 29.04 0.42
C THR A 37 -1.87 27.97 -0.53
N SER A 38 -1.67 28.33 -1.79
CA SER A 38 -1.10 27.43 -2.80
C SER A 38 0.40 27.66 -2.94
N GLN A 39 1.19 26.59 -2.95
CA GLN A 39 2.62 26.67 -3.21
C GLN A 39 3.01 25.69 -4.32
N SER A 40 3.83 26.18 -5.26
CA SER A 40 4.43 25.30 -6.27
C SER A 40 5.39 24.33 -5.59
N PHE A 41 5.15 23.04 -5.78
CA PHE A 41 6.03 21.99 -5.30
C PHE A 41 7.42 22.11 -5.91
N SER A 42 7.52 22.50 -7.18
CA SER A 42 8.81 22.74 -7.84
C SER A 42 9.56 23.89 -7.17
N HIS A 43 8.87 24.99 -6.87
CA HIS A 43 9.48 26.13 -6.16
C HIS A 43 9.92 25.75 -4.72
N LEU A 44 9.13 24.92 -4.03
CA LEU A 44 9.52 24.39 -2.72
C LEU A 44 10.77 23.51 -2.81
N LEU A 45 10.87 22.68 -3.84
CA LEU A 45 12.05 21.85 -4.10
C LEU A 45 13.28 22.67 -4.48
N ASP A 46 13.11 23.71 -5.31
CA ASP A 46 14.21 24.57 -5.76
C ASP A 46 14.87 25.32 -4.59
N ASN A 47 14.07 25.71 -3.60
CA ASN A 47 14.53 26.38 -2.38
C ASN A 47 14.86 25.41 -1.24
N TYR A 48 14.63 24.10 -1.41
CA TYR A 48 15.02 23.12 -0.43
C TYR A 48 16.55 22.95 -0.44
N SER A 49 17.15 22.73 0.74
CA SER A 49 18.58 22.50 0.84
C SER A 49 19.01 21.32 -0.05
N LYS A 50 19.91 21.60 -0.99
CA LYS A 50 20.56 20.57 -1.82
C LYS A 50 21.76 19.93 -1.12
N ASN A 51 22.21 20.53 -0.02
CA ASN A 51 23.27 19.95 0.79
C ASN A 51 22.75 18.64 1.37
N SER A 52 23.57 17.58 1.29
CA SER A 52 23.34 16.40 2.10
C SER A 52 23.26 16.82 3.56
N LEU A 53 22.33 16.24 4.31
CA LEU A 53 22.36 16.37 5.76
C LEU A 53 23.73 15.86 6.22
N ASP A 54 24.51 16.68 6.94
CA ASP A 54 25.81 16.31 7.52
C ASP A 54 25.67 15.28 8.66
N ILE A 55 24.47 14.73 8.85
CA ILE A 55 24.15 13.75 9.87
C ILE A 55 24.39 12.35 9.27
N TYR A 56 25.61 11.85 9.45
CA TYR A 56 25.90 10.44 9.22
C TYR A 56 25.40 9.60 10.40
N HIS A 57 24.13 9.20 10.36
CA HIS A 57 23.66 8.13 11.22
C HIS A 57 24.14 6.79 10.68
N LYS A 58 24.82 6.01 11.53
CA LYS A 58 25.13 4.61 11.24
C LYS A 58 23.80 3.84 11.16
N ARG A 59 23.33 3.58 9.93
CA ARG A 59 22.06 2.92 9.66
C ARG A 59 22.10 1.44 10.02
N ASN A 60 21.00 0.93 10.53
CA ASN A 60 20.75 -0.48 10.80
C ASN A 60 19.40 -0.90 10.21
N PHE A 61 19.25 -2.18 9.85
CA PHE A 61 18.03 -2.73 9.28
C PHE A 61 16.77 -2.55 10.15
N SER A 62 16.96 -2.39 11.46
CA SER A 62 15.88 -2.18 12.44
C SER A 62 15.50 -0.71 12.64
N ASP A 63 16.16 0.23 11.96
CA ASP A 63 15.90 1.67 12.07
C ASP A 63 14.51 2.01 11.53
N HIS A 64 13.89 3.04 12.11
CA HIS A 64 12.59 3.53 11.67
C HIS A 64 12.80 4.36 10.41
N LEU A 65 12.22 3.91 9.30
CA LEU A 65 12.31 4.58 8.02
C LEU A 65 11.20 5.62 7.87
N VAL A 66 9.95 5.22 8.11
CA VAL A 66 8.78 6.09 7.93
C VAL A 66 7.66 5.72 8.89
N TYR A 67 6.87 6.72 9.29
CA TYR A 67 5.62 6.54 9.99
C TYR A 67 4.46 6.66 9.00
N ILE A 68 3.67 5.60 8.86
CA ILE A 68 2.47 5.61 8.02
C ILE A 68 1.24 5.75 8.90
N PHE A 69 0.51 6.84 8.70
CA PHE A 69 -0.71 7.11 9.43
C PHE A 69 -1.89 6.39 8.76
N THR A 70 -2.45 5.40 9.44
CA THR A 70 -3.59 4.62 8.93
C THR A 70 -4.89 5.20 9.46
N SER A 71 -5.90 5.37 8.60
CA SER A 71 -7.27 5.67 9.00
C SER A 71 -7.81 4.45 9.74
N GLY A 72 -7.91 4.53 11.07
CA GLY A 72 -8.58 3.48 11.84
C GLY A 72 -9.97 3.26 11.26
N THR A 73 -10.38 2.00 11.08
CA THR A 73 -11.61 1.58 10.36
C THR A 73 -12.93 2.05 10.99
N THR A 74 -12.91 2.91 12.01
CA THR A 74 -14.09 3.34 12.78
C THR A 74 -14.01 4.79 13.29
N GLY A 75 -13.30 5.69 12.60
CA GLY A 75 -13.24 7.11 13.00
C GLY A 75 -12.52 7.38 14.33
N GLY A 76 -11.75 6.40 14.83
CA GLY A 76 -10.91 6.54 16.01
C GLY A 76 -9.63 7.35 15.77
N LYS A 77 -8.81 7.53 16.83
CA LYS A 77 -7.52 8.21 16.74
C LYS A 77 -6.66 7.65 15.60
N VAL A 78 -6.08 8.55 14.80
CA VAL A 78 -5.12 8.21 13.75
C VAL A 78 -3.93 7.48 14.38
N LYS A 79 -3.58 6.31 13.83
CA LYS A 79 -2.49 5.47 14.34
C LYS A 79 -1.32 5.51 13.38
N ALA A 80 -0.11 5.68 13.91
CA ALA A 80 1.11 5.58 13.13
C ALA A 80 1.65 4.15 13.19
N ALA A 81 1.64 3.45 12.05
CA ALA A 81 2.39 2.23 11.84
C ALA A 81 3.86 2.59 11.62
N ILE A 82 4.77 1.91 12.33
CA ILE A 82 6.21 2.11 12.21
C ILE A 82 6.75 1.18 11.12
N GLU A 83 7.23 1.75 10.02
CA GLU A 83 7.92 1.00 8.97
C GLU A 83 9.44 1.13 9.12
N THR A 84 10.14 0.01 8.99
CA THR A 84 11.61 -0.06 9.12
C THR A 84 12.29 -0.23 7.77
N ASP A 85 13.60 0.05 7.72
CA ASP A 85 14.42 -0.20 6.52
C ASP A 85 14.32 -1.65 6.04
N ALA A 86 14.41 -2.63 6.95
CA ALA A 86 14.30 -4.05 6.64
C ALA A 86 12.98 -4.41 5.92
N ARG A 87 11.86 -3.87 6.40
CA ARG A 87 10.53 -4.17 5.87
C ARG A 87 10.34 -3.56 4.49
N MET A 88 10.78 -2.32 4.30
CA MET A 88 10.74 -1.65 3.00
C MET A 88 11.61 -2.39 1.98
N LEU A 89 12.82 -2.78 2.36
CA LEU A 89 13.73 -3.55 1.50
C LEU A 89 13.15 -4.93 1.14
N LEU A 90 12.51 -5.63 2.09
CA LEU A 90 11.85 -6.91 1.83
C LEU A 90 10.70 -6.73 0.84
N GLY A 91 9.85 -5.72 1.05
CA GLY A 91 8.78 -5.35 0.14
C GLY A 91 9.33 -5.10 -1.27
N ALA A 92 10.25 -4.15 -1.40
CA ALA A 92 10.87 -3.79 -2.68
C ALA A 92 11.55 -4.98 -3.38
N SER A 93 12.24 -5.85 -2.64
CA SER A 93 12.89 -7.05 -3.18
C SER A 93 11.86 -8.07 -3.67
N GLY A 94 10.81 -8.31 -2.89
CA GLY A 94 9.69 -9.16 -3.28
C GLY A 94 8.98 -8.64 -4.54
N HIS A 95 8.87 -7.32 -4.69
CA HIS A 95 8.29 -6.67 -5.86
C HIS A 95 9.21 -6.80 -7.07
N HIS A 96 10.52 -6.58 -6.90
CA HIS A 96 11.50 -6.77 -7.97
C HIS A 96 11.44 -8.19 -8.55
N ILE A 97 11.50 -9.20 -7.68
CA ILE A 97 11.49 -10.61 -8.06
C ILE A 97 10.11 -11.01 -8.59
N GLY A 98 9.05 -10.72 -7.82
CA GLY A 98 7.70 -11.14 -8.12
C GLY A 98 7.13 -10.54 -9.40
N TYR A 99 7.46 -9.28 -9.68
CA TYR A 99 6.95 -8.54 -10.84
C TYR A 99 7.89 -8.58 -12.05
N LYS A 100 8.99 -9.33 -11.89
CA LYS A 100 10.05 -9.49 -12.90
C LYS A 100 10.49 -8.13 -13.43
N LEU A 101 10.74 -7.19 -12.52
CA LEU A 101 11.12 -5.83 -12.87
C LEU A 101 12.42 -5.87 -13.67
N ARG A 102 12.44 -5.10 -14.76
CA ARG A 102 13.56 -4.95 -15.68
C ARG A 102 14.21 -3.60 -15.40
N LYS A 103 15.50 -3.49 -15.68
CA LYS A 103 16.28 -2.25 -15.51
C LYS A 103 15.68 -1.04 -16.23
N ASN A 104 15.00 -1.26 -17.35
CA ASN A 104 14.46 -0.20 -18.21
C ASN A 104 12.94 -0.02 -18.05
N ASP A 105 12.33 -0.60 -17.03
CA ASP A 105 10.91 -0.37 -16.76
C ASP A 105 10.69 1.02 -16.16
N ASN A 106 9.64 1.69 -16.61
CA ASN A 106 9.09 2.87 -15.95
C ASN A 106 7.97 2.43 -15.00
N ILE A 107 8.09 2.77 -13.72
CA ILE A 107 7.10 2.44 -12.70
C ILE A 107 6.16 3.64 -12.52
N TYR A 108 4.87 3.43 -12.74
CA TYR A 108 3.83 4.42 -12.49
C TYR A 108 3.11 4.07 -11.19
N VAL A 109 3.11 4.99 -10.23
CA VAL A 109 2.48 4.80 -8.92
C VAL A 109 1.23 5.69 -8.85
N PRO A 110 0.02 5.12 -8.93
CA PRO A 110 -1.23 5.89 -8.92
C PRO A 110 -1.70 6.23 -7.50
N LEU A 111 -0.87 5.96 -6.48
CA LEU A 111 -1.20 6.16 -5.07
C LEU A 111 -0.50 7.41 -4.50
N PRO A 112 -1.16 8.16 -3.59
CA PRO A 112 -0.50 9.23 -2.86
C PRO A 112 0.67 8.70 -2.02
N LEU A 113 1.78 9.46 -1.97
CA LEU A 113 3.01 9.04 -1.27
C LEU A 113 2.85 8.82 0.24
N TYR A 114 1.78 9.34 0.85
CA TYR A 114 1.47 9.07 2.26
C TYR A 114 0.90 7.66 2.50
N HIS A 115 0.57 6.93 1.44
CA HIS A 115 0.11 5.54 1.53
C HIS A 115 1.33 4.59 1.53
N ALA A 116 1.43 3.65 2.48
CA ALA A 116 2.56 2.70 2.57
C ALA A 116 2.87 2.01 1.23
N PHE A 117 1.82 1.49 0.58
CA PHE A 117 1.92 0.83 -0.72
C PHE A 117 2.36 1.72 -1.89
N ALA A 118 2.30 3.05 -1.77
CA ALA A 118 2.89 3.94 -2.77
C ALA A 118 4.42 3.85 -2.78
N GLY A 119 5.04 3.69 -1.59
CA GLY A 119 6.49 3.54 -1.45
C GLY A 119 7.07 2.29 -2.13
N ILE A 120 6.23 1.30 -2.42
CA ILE A 120 6.60 0.06 -3.12
C ILE A 120 5.92 -0.09 -4.49
N GLY A 121 5.18 0.93 -4.95
CA GLY A 121 4.69 1.02 -6.32
C GLY A 121 3.49 0.15 -6.68
N LEU A 122 2.51 0.04 -5.78
CA LEU A 122 1.27 -0.74 -6.01
C LEU A 122 0.09 0.11 -6.47
N TYR A 123 -0.88 -0.52 -7.14
CA TYR A 123 -2.24 0.02 -7.34
C TYR A 123 -3.23 -0.53 -6.29
N ILE A 124 -4.37 0.14 -6.13
CA ILE A 124 -5.54 -0.38 -5.38
C ILE A 124 -6.63 -0.79 -6.37
N GLY A 125 -7.18 -2.00 -6.24
CA GLY A 125 -8.12 -2.58 -7.20
C GLY A 125 -9.39 -1.77 -7.44
N GLU A 126 -9.79 -0.95 -6.47
CA GLU A 126 -10.89 -0.01 -6.63
C GLU A 126 -10.63 1.02 -7.75
N THR A 127 -9.38 1.45 -7.94
CA THR A 127 -8.97 2.29 -9.09
C THR A 127 -9.27 1.59 -10.41
N CYS A 128 -9.04 0.28 -10.50
CA CYS A 128 -9.34 -0.49 -11.70
C CYS A 128 -10.86 -0.55 -11.98
N ARG A 129 -11.69 -0.62 -10.93
CA ARG A 129 -13.15 -0.56 -11.06
C ARG A 129 -13.62 0.80 -11.60
N TYR A 130 -13.04 1.90 -11.12
CA TYR A 130 -13.36 3.25 -11.62
C TYR A 130 -12.96 3.45 -13.08
N LEU A 131 -11.82 2.89 -13.50
CA LEU A 131 -11.41 2.90 -14.90
C LEU A 131 -12.38 2.08 -15.77
N LEU A 132 -12.80 0.91 -15.30
CA LEU A 132 -13.80 0.10 -15.98
C LEU A 132 -15.18 0.78 -16.10
N SER A 133 -15.53 1.67 -15.18
CA SER A 133 -16.80 2.42 -15.26
C SER A 133 -16.76 3.60 -16.22
N GLN A 134 -15.58 4.00 -16.72
CA GLN A 134 -15.49 5.04 -17.76
C GLN A 134 -15.97 4.51 -19.10
N THR A 135 -16.47 5.37 -19.98
CA THR A 135 -16.74 4.99 -21.37
C THR A 135 -15.47 4.49 -22.06
N PRO A 136 -15.50 3.32 -22.75
CA PRO A 136 -14.36 2.81 -23.52
C PRO A 136 -13.85 3.82 -24.55
N LYS A 137 -12.52 3.87 -24.72
CA LYS A 137 -11.87 4.77 -25.67
C LYS A 137 -10.78 4.04 -26.46
N PRO A 138 -10.46 4.45 -27.69
CA PRO A 138 -9.37 3.85 -28.46
C PRO A 138 -8.02 3.89 -27.75
N GLU A 139 -7.82 4.83 -26.82
CA GLU A 139 -6.60 5.00 -26.03
C GLU A 139 -6.40 3.91 -24.97
N ASP A 140 -7.46 3.19 -24.58
CA ASP A 140 -7.42 2.19 -23.51
C ASP A 140 -6.35 1.11 -23.76
N THR A 141 -5.97 0.87 -25.02
CA THR A 141 -4.95 -0.11 -25.41
C THR A 141 -3.67 0.50 -26.00
N LYS A 142 -3.55 1.83 -26.07
CA LYS A 142 -2.40 2.52 -26.72
C LYS A 142 -1.16 2.65 -25.82
N HIS A 143 -1.18 2.05 -24.64
CA HIS A 143 -0.07 2.09 -23.69
C HIS A 143 0.94 0.96 -23.90
N GLN A 144 2.10 1.06 -23.26
CA GLN A 144 3.13 0.01 -23.25
C GLN A 144 3.18 -0.77 -21.92
N ILE A 145 2.11 -0.73 -21.12
CA ILE A 145 2.07 -1.43 -19.82
C ILE A 145 2.23 -2.93 -20.04
N ARG A 146 3.29 -3.49 -19.44
CA ARG A 146 3.61 -4.93 -19.54
C ARG A 146 3.00 -5.77 -18.42
N ALA A 147 2.83 -5.16 -17.25
CA ALA A 147 2.36 -5.80 -16.04
C ALA A 147 1.80 -4.74 -15.09
N MET A 148 0.81 -5.15 -14.29
CA MET A 148 0.29 -4.36 -13.18
C MET A 148 0.52 -5.11 -11.88
N CYS A 149 0.75 -4.34 -10.83
CA CYS A 149 1.09 -4.86 -9.52
C CYS A 149 0.27 -4.13 -8.47
N GLY A 150 -0.55 -4.85 -7.71
CA GLY A 150 -1.46 -4.17 -6.79
C GLY A 150 -2.12 -5.09 -5.80
N ILE A 151 -3.18 -4.56 -5.19
CA ILE A 151 -3.95 -5.24 -4.15
C ILE A 151 -5.45 -5.12 -4.45
N GLY A 152 -6.19 -6.20 -4.19
CA GLY A 152 -7.64 -6.15 -4.07
C GLY A 152 -8.42 -5.87 -5.36
N LEU A 153 -7.88 -6.22 -6.54
CA LEU A 153 -8.68 -6.29 -7.76
C LEU A 153 -9.62 -7.49 -7.66
N ARG A 154 -10.91 -7.21 -7.43
CA ARG A 154 -11.92 -8.26 -7.31
C ARG A 154 -11.96 -9.15 -8.54
N LYS A 155 -12.06 -10.46 -8.30
CA LYS A 155 -12.13 -11.50 -9.34
C LYS A 155 -13.12 -11.18 -10.47
N ALA A 156 -14.30 -10.65 -10.14
CA ALA A 156 -15.34 -10.30 -11.10
C ALA A 156 -14.90 -9.27 -12.17
N TYR A 157 -13.93 -8.41 -11.85
CA TYR A 157 -13.44 -7.35 -12.73
C TYR A 157 -12.14 -7.72 -13.45
N TRP A 158 -11.45 -8.78 -13.03
CA TRP A 158 -10.11 -9.12 -13.51
C TRP A 158 -10.04 -9.27 -15.02
N ASN A 159 -10.83 -10.21 -15.58
CA ASN A 159 -10.82 -10.49 -17.02
C ASN A 159 -11.37 -9.33 -17.84
N GLN A 160 -12.35 -8.60 -17.30
CA GLN A 160 -12.87 -7.39 -17.95
C GLN A 160 -11.78 -6.33 -18.09
N PHE A 161 -11.02 -6.10 -17.01
CA PHE A 161 -9.92 -5.14 -16.98
C PHE A 161 -8.81 -5.55 -17.96
N LYS A 162 -8.35 -6.81 -17.90
CA LYS A 162 -7.32 -7.32 -18.80
C LYS A 162 -7.72 -7.20 -20.26
N THR A 163 -8.98 -7.52 -20.57
CA THR A 163 -9.49 -7.46 -21.95
C THR A 163 -9.58 -6.02 -22.45
N ARG A 164 -10.20 -5.12 -21.67
CA ARG A 164 -10.41 -3.72 -22.08
C ARG A 164 -9.11 -2.97 -22.28
N PHE A 165 -8.17 -3.11 -21.35
CA PHE A 165 -6.91 -2.35 -21.36
C PHE A 165 -5.74 -3.17 -21.94
N ALA A 166 -5.99 -4.34 -22.54
CA ALA A 166 -4.94 -5.22 -23.08
C ALA A 166 -3.78 -5.54 -22.10
N ILE A 167 -4.10 -5.67 -20.81
CA ILE A 167 -3.11 -5.96 -19.77
C ILE A 167 -2.79 -7.45 -19.76
N LYS A 168 -1.52 -7.78 -20.01
CA LYS A 168 -1.06 -9.17 -20.11
C LYS A 168 -0.95 -9.86 -18.75
N HIS A 169 -0.41 -9.14 -17.76
CA HIS A 169 -0.10 -9.68 -16.45
C HIS A 169 -0.63 -8.78 -15.36
N ILE A 170 -1.36 -9.37 -14.41
CA ILE A 170 -1.70 -8.72 -13.15
C ILE A 170 -1.12 -9.59 -12.03
N PHE A 171 -0.18 -9.02 -11.29
CA PHE A 171 0.35 -9.62 -10.07
C PHE A 171 -0.31 -8.96 -8.88
N GLU A 172 -0.68 -9.77 -7.90
CA GLU A 172 -1.33 -9.27 -6.70
C GLU A 172 -0.57 -9.64 -5.45
N PHE A 173 -0.77 -8.78 -4.47
CA PHE A 173 -0.27 -8.92 -3.13
C PHE A 173 -1.44 -8.87 -2.15
N TYR A 174 -1.37 -9.68 -1.11
CA TYR A 174 -2.16 -9.46 0.09
C TYR A 174 -1.22 -9.36 1.27
N GLY A 175 -1.42 -8.30 2.05
CA GLY A 175 -0.64 -7.99 3.23
C GLY A 175 -1.26 -6.83 3.97
N ALA A 176 -0.91 -6.71 5.24
CA ALA A 176 -1.29 -5.61 6.10
C ALA A 176 -0.03 -4.93 6.65
N SER A 177 -0.12 -3.66 7.02
CA SER A 177 0.98 -2.93 7.67
C SER A 177 1.40 -3.60 9.00
N GLU A 178 0.51 -4.38 9.60
CA GLU A 178 0.70 -5.12 10.84
C GLU A 178 1.30 -6.51 10.64
N ALA A 179 1.17 -7.07 9.44
CA ALA A 179 1.45 -8.47 9.18
C ALA A 179 2.84 -8.66 8.60
N ASN A 180 3.63 -9.55 9.22
CA ASN A 180 4.94 -9.99 8.73
C ASN A 180 4.82 -11.15 7.74
N VAL A 181 3.64 -11.31 7.16
CA VAL A 181 3.27 -12.40 6.26
C VAL A 181 2.52 -11.79 5.09
N TYR A 182 2.85 -12.28 3.91
CA TYR A 182 2.34 -11.78 2.66
C TYR A 182 1.94 -12.96 1.78
N LEU A 183 0.82 -12.82 1.07
CA LEU A 183 0.51 -13.67 -0.07
C LEU A 183 0.86 -12.93 -1.34
N VAL A 184 1.43 -13.67 -2.29
CA VAL A 184 1.76 -13.13 -3.60
C VAL A 184 1.17 -14.03 -4.66
N ASN A 185 0.36 -13.45 -5.54
CA ASN A 185 -0.16 -14.10 -6.73
C ASN A 185 0.81 -13.88 -7.90
N LEU A 186 1.79 -14.79 -8.02
CA LEU A 186 2.78 -14.76 -9.10
C LEU A 186 2.30 -15.42 -10.41
N ASN A 187 1.17 -16.12 -10.36
CA ASN A 187 0.63 -16.88 -11.48
C ASN A 187 -0.51 -16.16 -12.22
N ASP A 188 -0.78 -14.89 -11.88
CA ASP A 188 -1.85 -14.09 -12.50
C ASP A 188 -3.21 -14.79 -12.42
N LYS A 189 -3.44 -15.47 -11.27
CA LYS A 189 -4.66 -16.22 -11.02
C LYS A 189 -5.61 -15.38 -10.18
N GLU A 190 -6.62 -14.81 -10.82
CA GLU A 190 -7.69 -14.03 -10.17
C GLU A 190 -8.19 -14.67 -8.85
N GLY A 191 -8.36 -13.84 -7.81
CA GLY A 191 -8.86 -14.27 -6.51
C GLY A 191 -7.86 -15.04 -5.62
N SER A 192 -6.59 -15.18 -6.03
CA SER A 192 -5.58 -15.87 -5.19
C SER A 192 -5.17 -15.09 -3.94
N CYS A 193 -5.46 -13.79 -3.88
CA CYS A 193 -5.16 -12.88 -2.78
C CYS A 193 -6.43 -12.19 -2.22
N ASP A 194 -7.61 -12.80 -2.40
CA ASP A 194 -8.89 -12.19 -1.98
C ASP A 194 -9.04 -12.25 -0.44
N PRO A 195 -9.13 -11.09 0.25
CA PRO A 195 -9.25 -11.08 1.70
C PRO A 195 -10.61 -11.61 2.15
N MET A 196 -10.59 -12.52 3.14
CA MET A 196 -11.78 -12.91 3.90
C MET A 196 -11.53 -12.69 5.38
N SER A 197 -12.37 -11.87 6.02
CA SER A 197 -12.34 -11.70 7.48
C SER A 197 -12.84 -12.97 8.15
N LEU A 198 -11.93 -13.65 8.84
CA LEU A 198 -12.21 -14.91 9.52
C LEU A 198 -11.55 -14.89 10.90
N GLU A 199 -12.13 -15.60 11.84
CA GLU A 199 -11.53 -15.82 13.15
C GLU A 199 -10.80 -17.18 13.17
N PRO A 200 -9.64 -17.28 13.85
CA PRO A 200 -8.92 -18.54 13.98
C PRO A 200 -9.75 -19.60 14.73
N VAL A 201 -9.99 -20.73 14.08
CA VAL A 201 -10.64 -21.88 14.71
C VAL A 201 -9.66 -22.61 15.62
N ARG A 202 -10.05 -22.89 16.86
CA ARG A 202 -9.19 -23.59 17.85
C ARG A 202 -9.64 -25.02 18.10
N ASN A 203 -8.68 -25.90 18.40
CA ASN A 203 -8.91 -27.29 18.79
C ASN A 203 -9.19 -27.42 20.30
N ARG A 204 -9.49 -28.64 20.76
CA ARG A 204 -9.78 -28.92 22.19
C ARG A 204 -8.64 -28.58 23.16
N LYS A 205 -7.41 -28.43 22.68
CA LYS A 205 -6.23 -28.02 23.47
C LYS A 205 -6.08 -26.49 23.55
N GLY A 206 -6.98 -25.73 22.93
CA GLY A 206 -6.91 -24.27 22.82
C GLY A 206 -5.93 -23.76 21.76
N LEU A 207 -5.38 -24.64 20.92
CA LEU A 207 -4.43 -24.28 19.86
C LEU A 207 -5.15 -24.01 18.53
N CYS A 208 -4.57 -23.21 17.63
CA CYS A 208 -5.15 -22.97 16.31
C CYS A 208 -5.18 -24.27 15.49
N LYS A 209 -6.30 -24.53 14.82
CA LYS A 209 -6.45 -25.66 13.90
C LYS A 209 -5.77 -25.29 12.57
N MET A 210 -4.68 -25.97 12.25
CA MET A 210 -4.00 -25.80 10.96
C MET A 210 -4.90 -26.27 9.82
N ILE A 211 -4.94 -25.49 8.74
CA ILE A 211 -5.68 -25.79 7.52
C ILE A 211 -4.86 -26.68 6.57
N ARG A 212 -5.55 -27.46 5.74
CA ARG A 212 -4.97 -28.24 4.64
C ARG A 212 -5.07 -27.47 3.31
N PRO A 213 -4.27 -27.82 2.28
CA PRO A 213 -4.43 -27.26 0.94
C PRO A 213 -5.89 -27.38 0.46
N GLY A 214 -6.47 -26.26 0.00
CA GLY A 214 -7.86 -26.17 -0.44
C GLY A 214 -8.88 -25.84 0.65
N GLU A 215 -8.49 -25.79 1.92
CA GLU A 215 -9.34 -25.30 3.00
C GLU A 215 -9.19 -23.79 3.20
N ILE A 216 -10.28 -23.14 3.60
CA ILE A 216 -10.31 -21.72 3.92
C ILE A 216 -9.79 -21.50 5.35
N GLY A 217 -8.99 -20.47 5.57
CA GLY A 217 -8.51 -20.11 6.90
C GLY A 217 -7.90 -18.72 7.01
N VAL A 218 -7.42 -18.42 8.21
CA VAL A 218 -6.79 -17.15 8.57
C VAL A 218 -5.28 -17.24 8.44
N ILE A 219 -4.68 -16.20 7.87
CA ILE A 219 -3.23 -16.07 7.81
C ILE A 219 -2.75 -15.43 9.10
N VAL A 220 -1.81 -16.10 9.77
CA VAL A 220 -1.21 -15.61 11.01
C VAL A 220 0.29 -15.47 10.78
N GLY A 221 0.80 -14.25 10.90
CA GLY A 221 2.23 -13.97 10.89
C GLY A 221 2.82 -14.35 12.24
N VAL A 222 3.49 -15.50 12.33
CA VAL A 222 4.13 -15.94 13.58
C VAL A 222 5.21 -14.92 13.97
N HIS A 223 5.17 -14.47 15.22
CA HIS A 223 6.12 -13.48 15.69
C HIS A 223 7.47 -14.14 15.97
N ASN A 224 8.52 -13.60 15.36
CA ASN A 224 9.88 -14.03 15.58
C ASN A 224 10.77 -12.82 15.89
N LYS A 225 11.15 -12.68 17.17
CA LYS A 225 12.02 -11.57 17.65
C LYS A 225 13.45 -11.64 17.14
N ILE A 226 13.86 -12.77 16.56
CA ILE A 226 15.25 -12.98 16.13
C ILE A 226 15.50 -12.33 14.75
N SER A 227 14.45 -12.17 13.93
CA SER A 227 14.60 -11.62 12.58
C SER A 227 13.93 -10.24 12.46
N PRO A 228 14.71 -9.17 12.27
CA PRO A 228 14.15 -7.82 12.06
C PRO A 228 13.34 -7.70 10.76
N LEU A 229 13.47 -8.66 9.83
CA LEU A 229 12.65 -8.74 8.60
C LEU A 229 11.20 -9.14 8.88
N HIS A 230 10.95 -9.82 10.02
CA HIS A 230 9.65 -10.34 10.40
C HIS A 230 9.15 -9.74 11.71
N GLU A 231 9.68 -8.59 12.11
CA GLU A 231 9.26 -7.88 13.31
C GLU A 231 8.23 -6.81 12.95
N PHE A 232 7.05 -6.91 13.56
CA PHE A 232 6.10 -5.80 13.60
C PHE A 232 6.25 -5.13 14.95
N LYS A 233 6.70 -3.87 14.96
CA LYS A 233 6.95 -3.11 16.20
C LYS A 233 5.67 -2.64 16.90
N GLY A 234 4.51 -2.85 16.28
CA GLY A 234 3.23 -2.36 16.78
C GLY A 234 2.90 -0.96 16.29
N TYR A 235 1.79 -0.44 16.79
CA TYR A 235 1.42 0.97 16.65
C TYR A 235 1.98 1.79 17.81
N THR A 236 1.99 3.11 17.65
CA THR A 236 2.26 4.04 18.76
C THR A 236 1.28 3.89 19.93
N ASP A 237 0.08 3.35 19.69
CA ASP A 237 -0.88 2.93 20.71
C ASP A 237 -0.68 1.44 21.05
N SER A 238 -0.20 1.17 22.27
CA SER A 238 0.07 -0.19 22.75
C SER A 238 -1.21 -0.99 22.98
N GLY A 239 -2.33 -0.35 23.32
CA GLY A 239 -3.63 -1.01 23.48
C GLY A 239 -4.15 -1.58 22.16
N GLU A 240 -3.97 -0.82 21.07
CA GLU A 240 -4.34 -1.27 19.73
C GLU A 240 -3.38 -2.35 19.19
N THR A 241 -2.10 -2.25 19.56
CA THR A 241 -1.14 -3.32 19.27
C THR A 241 -1.56 -4.62 19.94
N ASN A 242 -1.96 -4.56 21.21
CA ASN A 242 -2.39 -5.71 22.00
C ASN A 242 -3.60 -6.45 21.40
N LYS A 243 -4.50 -5.74 20.69
CA LYS A 243 -5.67 -6.35 20.02
C LYS A 243 -5.31 -7.20 18.81
N LYS A 244 -4.15 -6.97 18.19
CA LYS A 244 -3.72 -7.71 16.98
C LYS A 244 -2.99 -9.01 17.31
N TRP A 245 -2.63 -9.21 18.58
CA TRP A 245 -1.93 -10.41 19.01
C TRP A 245 -2.86 -11.61 19.12
N ILE A 246 -2.40 -12.72 18.58
CA ILE A 246 -2.96 -14.04 18.84
C ILE A 246 -1.91 -14.89 19.55
N PHE A 247 -2.35 -15.65 20.56
CA PHE A 247 -1.52 -16.55 21.35
C PHE A 247 -1.92 -18.01 21.15
N ASN A 248 -1.02 -18.92 21.52
CA ASN A 248 -1.26 -20.36 21.49
C ASN A 248 -1.70 -20.82 20.08
N ILE A 249 -0.89 -20.49 19.09
CA ILE A 249 -1.07 -20.81 17.67
C ILE A 249 -0.75 -22.29 17.43
N ARG A 250 0.54 -22.68 17.48
CA ARG A 250 1.01 -24.06 17.23
C ARG A 250 1.33 -24.79 18.53
N SER A 251 1.77 -24.06 19.54
CA SER A 251 2.13 -24.56 20.87
C SER A 251 1.74 -23.57 21.95
N LYS A 252 1.63 -24.01 23.20
CA LYS A 252 1.32 -23.07 24.29
C LYS A 252 2.46 -22.04 24.45
N GLY A 253 2.12 -20.76 24.52
CA GLY A 253 3.06 -19.66 24.74
C GLY A 253 3.63 -19.02 23.46
N ASP A 254 3.40 -19.58 22.27
CA ASP A 254 3.74 -18.89 21.03
C ASP A 254 2.73 -17.78 20.71
N SER A 255 3.14 -16.82 19.88
CA SER A 255 2.32 -15.69 19.50
C SER A 255 2.58 -15.22 18.07
N GLY A 256 1.66 -14.41 17.56
CA GLY A 256 1.72 -13.87 16.21
C GLY A 256 0.70 -12.76 16.00
N PHE A 257 0.70 -12.22 14.79
CA PHE A 257 -0.20 -11.16 14.37
C PHE A 257 -1.22 -11.68 13.37
N MET A 258 -2.48 -11.28 13.58
CA MET A 258 -3.55 -11.52 12.63
C MET A 258 -3.56 -10.42 11.57
N SER A 259 -3.51 -10.82 10.29
CA SER A 259 -3.63 -9.94 9.13
C SER A 259 -5.08 -9.66 8.77
#